data_AF-A0A947ERB8-F1
#
_entry.id   AF-A0A947ERB8-F1
#
_cell.length_a   1.000
_cell.length_b   1.000
_cell.length_c   1.000
_cell.angle_alpha   90.00
_cell.angle_beta   90.00
_cell.angle_gamma   90.00
#
_symmetry.space_group_name_H-M   'P 1'
#
loop_
_entity.id
_entity.type
_entity.pdbx_description
1 polymer ?
#
loop_
_entity_poly.entity_id
_entity_poly.type
_entity_poly.pdbx_seq_one_letter_code
_entity_poly.pdbx_strand_id
1 'polypeptide(L)'
;AGLSTYHSAKRKLEALVQMQAEAEKEQDYNNFLFNELANAPLQSGILEELESTYEELSNVESILEQLSGGHQILTHEEIGVQTSLTSLRGSIAKLESYGAAYSELSQRIQSVFLEIDDIVAEIESLQDKVVPNPGLLEEVNEKLQLLYSLQKKHSVSSVEELLKIKEELEAKITQTENLEADITVQQKLLENTERELEGHSKQLNERRNLIVPELKEKLETALKDLGMPNASFKIALEEVIEFTNTGKDQLIFEFSANRGGDYGSLKKNASGGELSRIMLIIKSILAQYEQLPTIMFDEIDTGVSGEISNKMGAIMQKMSAKMQVFSITHLPQVASKGDHHYKVFKEDDGRQTSTRMVKLDAEDRVVELAEMLGGKALSDSAMAHAKQLLN
;
A
#
# COMPACT_ATOMS: atom_id res chain seq x y z
N ALA A 1 2.99 0.06 -17.61
CA ALA A 1 2.67 1.25 -16.78
C ALA A 1 1.22 1.20 -16.28
N GLY A 2 0.21 1.22 -17.17
CA GLY A 2 -1.21 1.26 -16.77
C GLY A 2 -1.68 0.19 -15.77
N LEU A 3 -1.30 -1.08 -15.97
CA LEU A 3 -1.68 -2.16 -15.03
C LEU A 3 -1.12 -1.96 -13.61
N SER A 4 0.11 -1.47 -13.49
CA SER A 4 0.71 -1.15 -12.18
C SER A 4 -0.04 -0.01 -11.50
N THR A 5 -0.42 1.02 -12.27
CA THR A 5 -1.23 2.14 -11.78
C THR A 5 -2.59 1.64 -11.30
N TYR A 6 -3.26 0.76 -12.05
CA TYR A 6 -4.55 0.16 -11.67
C TYR A 6 -4.47 -0.58 -10.33
N HIS A 7 -3.52 -1.51 -10.18
CA HIS A 7 -3.36 -2.26 -8.93
C HIS A 7 -2.94 -1.38 -7.75
N SER A 8 -2.20 -0.30 -7.99
CA SER A 8 -1.84 0.66 -6.94
C SER A 8 -3.04 1.50 -6.52
N ALA A 9 -3.81 2.00 -7.49
CA ALA A 9 -5.02 2.80 -7.23
C ALA A 9 -6.08 1.97 -6.51
N LYS A 10 -6.30 0.72 -6.94
CA LYS A 10 -7.24 -0.22 -6.29
C LYS A 10 -6.87 -0.45 -4.82
N ARG A 11 -5.61 -0.78 -4.53
CA ARG A 11 -5.12 -0.96 -3.15
C ARG A 11 -5.24 0.29 -2.30
N LYS A 12 -4.92 1.46 -2.88
CA LYS A 12 -5.04 2.74 -2.17
C LYS A 12 -6.50 3.08 -1.87
N LEU A 13 -7.40 2.83 -2.82
CA LEU A 13 -8.83 3.04 -2.63
C LEU A 13 -9.38 2.11 -1.54
N GLU A 14 -9.05 0.82 -1.57
CA GLU A 14 -9.45 -0.15 -0.53
C GLU A 14 -9.00 0.31 0.87
N ALA A 15 -7.76 0.79 0.99
CA ALA A 15 -7.24 1.31 2.25
C ALA A 15 -7.99 2.59 2.71
N LEU A 16 -8.24 3.54 1.80
CA LEU A 16 -8.97 4.77 2.13
C LEU A 16 -10.42 4.49 2.54
N VAL A 17 -11.11 3.58 1.85
CA VAL A 17 -12.48 3.17 2.18
C VAL A 17 -12.52 2.47 3.54
N GLN A 18 -11.53 1.63 3.86
CA GLN A 18 -11.42 1.04 5.18
C GLN A 18 -11.21 2.12 6.27
N MET A 19 -10.30 3.07 6.03
CA MET A 19 -10.06 4.19 6.95
C MET A 19 -11.31 5.06 7.15
N GLN A 20 -12.06 5.34 6.08
CA GLN A 20 -13.33 6.08 6.16
C GLN A 20 -14.36 5.31 6.99
N ALA A 21 -14.53 4.00 6.75
CA ALA A 21 -15.48 3.19 7.50
C ALA A 21 -15.13 3.06 9.00
N GLU A 22 -13.84 3.11 9.35
CA GLU A 22 -13.38 3.19 10.74
C GLU A 22 -13.65 4.58 11.33
N ALA A 23 -13.37 5.65 10.59
CA ALA A 23 -13.60 7.02 11.02
C ALA A 23 -15.10 7.35 11.21
N GLU A 24 -15.96 6.90 10.30
CA GLU A 24 -17.42 7.11 10.35
C GLU A 24 -18.05 6.48 11.61
N LYS A 25 -17.56 5.32 12.07
CA LYS A 25 -18.05 4.69 13.30
C LYS A 25 -17.86 5.56 14.53
N GLU A 26 -16.79 6.35 14.55
CA GLU A 26 -16.47 7.25 15.66
C GLU A 26 -16.92 8.68 15.39
N GLN A 27 -17.32 9.02 14.16
CA GLN A 27 -17.60 10.39 13.73
C GLN A 27 -18.78 11.02 14.48
N ASP A 28 -19.90 10.32 14.61
CA ASP A 28 -21.06 10.84 15.35
C ASP A 28 -20.73 11.10 16.82
N TYR A 29 -19.94 10.21 17.43
CA TYR A 29 -19.48 10.35 18.80
C TYR A 29 -18.50 11.51 18.96
N ASN A 30 -17.50 11.61 18.08
CA ASN A 30 -16.51 12.68 18.09
C ASN A 30 -17.16 14.04 17.82
N ASN A 31 -18.12 14.13 16.89
CA ASN A 31 -18.89 15.35 16.64
C ASN A 31 -19.71 15.76 17.86
N PHE A 32 -20.34 14.81 18.55
CA PHE A 32 -21.08 15.09 19.77
C PHE A 32 -20.16 15.67 20.87
N LEU A 33 -19.01 15.05 21.11
CA LEU A 33 -18.02 15.54 22.08
C LEU A 33 -17.43 16.90 21.69
N PHE A 34 -17.11 17.09 20.41
CA PHE A 34 -16.59 18.36 19.91
C PHE A 34 -17.61 19.49 20.10
N ASN A 35 -18.87 19.27 19.72
CA ASN A 35 -19.93 20.27 19.88
C ASN A 35 -20.18 20.63 21.35
N GLU A 36 -20.07 19.66 22.27
CA GLU A 36 -20.17 19.91 23.70
C GLU A 36 -19.04 20.84 24.19
N LEU A 37 -17.79 20.57 23.80
CA LEU A 37 -16.63 21.41 24.15
C LEU A 37 -16.62 22.75 23.41
N ALA A 38 -17.16 22.82 22.20
CA ALA A 38 -17.23 24.03 21.39
C ALA A 38 -18.25 25.04 21.93
N ASN A 39 -19.35 24.55 22.53
CA ASN A 39 -20.37 25.38 23.15
C ASN A 39 -20.02 25.83 24.58
N ALA A 40 -19.01 25.22 25.21
CA ALA A 40 -18.53 25.62 26.52
C ALA A 40 -17.60 26.84 26.43
N PRO A 41 -17.68 27.81 27.36
CA PRO A 41 -16.79 28.97 27.39
C PRO A 41 -15.41 28.58 27.92
N LEU A 42 -14.66 27.78 27.16
CA LEU A 42 -13.33 27.31 27.52
C LEU A 42 -12.29 28.39 27.17
N GLN A 43 -11.68 28.99 28.19
CA GLN A 43 -10.55 29.90 28.06
C GLN A 43 -9.54 29.58 29.16
N SER A 44 -8.24 29.73 28.86
CA SER A 44 -7.20 29.53 29.87
C SER A 44 -7.36 30.57 30.99
N GLY A 45 -7.27 30.14 32.25
CA GLY A 45 -7.46 30.99 33.42
C GLY A 45 -8.92 31.20 33.87
N ILE A 46 -9.91 30.74 33.10
CA ILE A 46 -11.33 31.00 33.43
C ILE A 46 -11.80 30.25 34.67
N LEU A 47 -11.20 29.08 34.95
CA LEU A 47 -11.56 28.26 36.10
C LEU A 47 -11.12 28.96 37.39
N GLU A 48 -9.88 29.44 37.42
CA GLU A 48 -9.30 30.16 38.55
C GLU A 48 -10.06 31.47 38.82
N GLU A 49 -10.44 32.20 37.77
CA GLU A 49 -11.25 33.41 37.89
C GLU A 49 -12.64 33.12 38.47
N LEU A 50 -13.32 32.07 37.99
CA LEU A 50 -14.63 31.68 38.47
C LEU A 50 -14.59 31.13 39.90
N GLU A 51 -13.58 30.34 40.26
CA GLU A 51 -13.37 29.81 41.61
C GLU A 51 -13.14 30.97 42.61
N SER A 52 -12.25 31.92 42.27
CA SER A 52 -12.02 33.11 43.09
C SER A 52 -13.28 33.94 43.27
N THR A 53 -14.05 34.14 42.20
CA THR A 53 -15.31 34.90 42.25
C THR A 53 -16.37 34.17 43.08
N TYR A 54 -16.45 32.84 42.96
CA TYR A 54 -17.36 32.02 43.76
C TYR A 54 -17.02 32.05 45.25
N GLU A 55 -15.73 31.97 45.61
CA GLU A 55 -15.29 32.03 47.00
C GLU A 55 -15.67 33.37 47.65
N GLU A 56 -15.48 34.49 46.94
CA GLU A 56 -15.89 35.81 47.42
C GLU A 56 -17.43 35.91 47.58
N LEU A 57 -18.19 35.50 46.56
CA LEU A 57 -19.65 35.61 46.55
C LEU A 57 -20.34 34.65 47.55
N SER A 58 -19.81 33.44 47.73
CA SER A 58 -20.38 32.43 48.64
C SER A 58 -20.15 32.77 50.11
N ASN A 59 -19.08 33.51 50.42
CA ASN A 59 -18.74 33.94 51.77
C ASN A 59 -19.13 35.40 52.06
N VAL A 60 -19.88 36.04 51.17
CA VAL A 60 -20.22 37.48 51.24
C VAL A 60 -20.81 37.89 52.58
N GLU A 61 -21.69 37.08 53.17
CA GLU A 61 -22.32 37.35 54.47
C GLU A 61 -21.29 37.32 55.61
N SER A 62 -20.39 36.32 55.60
CA SER A 62 -19.35 36.18 56.61
C SER A 62 -18.30 37.30 56.48
N ILE A 63 -17.94 37.68 55.25
CA ILE A 63 -17.02 38.80 54.98
C ILE A 63 -17.62 40.10 55.54
N LEU A 64 -18.89 40.39 55.25
CA LEU A 64 -19.58 41.57 55.79
C LEU A 64 -19.67 41.55 57.31
N GLU A 65 -19.99 40.41 57.91
CA GLU A 65 -20.04 40.26 59.37
C GLU A 65 -18.68 40.56 60.02
N GLN A 66 -17.59 39.99 59.49
CA GLN A 66 -16.24 40.17 60.05
C GLN A 66 -15.71 41.60 59.82
N LEU A 67 -15.94 42.18 58.63
CA LEU A 67 -15.58 43.58 58.37
C LEU A 67 -16.36 44.52 59.29
N SER A 68 -17.67 44.30 59.47
CA SER A 68 -18.51 45.10 60.38
C SER A 68 -18.06 44.99 61.83
N GLY A 69 -17.78 43.78 62.31
CA GLY A 69 -17.20 43.56 63.63
C GLY A 69 -15.84 44.23 63.81
N GLY A 70 -14.96 44.14 62.81
CA GLY A 70 -13.64 44.78 62.82
C GLY A 70 -13.72 46.30 62.84
N HIS A 71 -14.58 46.88 62.00
CA HIS A 71 -14.87 48.32 61.99
C HIS A 71 -15.37 48.79 63.35
N GLN A 72 -16.31 48.06 63.95
CA GLN A 72 -16.85 48.39 65.26
C GLN A 72 -15.77 48.34 66.35
N ILE A 73 -14.84 47.37 66.34
CA ILE A 73 -13.73 47.30 67.29
C ILE A 73 -12.81 48.54 67.20
N LEU A 74 -12.57 49.05 65.99
CA LEU A 74 -11.69 50.19 65.78
C LEU A 74 -12.34 51.52 66.18
N THR A 75 -13.62 51.70 65.84
CA THR A 75 -14.32 53.00 65.89
C THR A 75 -15.25 53.19 67.09
N HIS A 76 -15.44 52.17 67.94
CA HIS A 76 -16.36 52.27 69.09
C HIS A 76 -16.09 53.50 69.96
N GLU A 77 -17.12 54.28 70.27
CA GLU A 77 -16.98 55.60 70.89
C GLU A 77 -16.25 55.58 72.25
N GLU A 78 -16.54 54.59 73.11
CA GLU A 78 -15.96 54.53 74.47
C GLU A 78 -14.65 53.72 74.59
N ILE A 79 -14.48 52.67 73.79
CA ILE A 79 -13.38 51.68 73.94
C ILE A 79 -12.65 51.37 72.63
N GLY A 80 -12.97 52.08 71.54
CA GLY A 80 -12.37 51.86 70.24
C GLY A 80 -10.87 52.10 70.24
N VAL A 81 -10.15 51.36 69.41
CA VAL A 81 -8.70 51.50 69.25
C VAL A 81 -8.35 52.93 68.83
N GLN A 82 -9.11 53.52 67.90
CA GLN A 82 -8.88 54.89 67.40
C GLN A 82 -9.05 55.95 68.51
N THR A 83 -10.11 55.85 69.32
CA THR A 83 -10.37 56.74 70.46
C THR A 83 -9.32 56.59 71.55
N SER A 84 -8.94 55.35 71.86
CA SER A 84 -7.89 55.03 72.84
C SER A 84 -6.53 55.57 72.40
N LEU A 85 -6.20 55.43 71.13
CA LEU A 85 -4.94 55.89 70.55
C LEU A 85 -4.89 57.42 70.44
N THR A 86 -6.02 58.07 70.16
CA THR A 86 -6.17 59.52 70.24
C THR A 86 -5.88 60.03 71.64
N SER A 87 -6.41 59.35 72.67
CA SER A 87 -6.18 59.69 74.07
C SER A 87 -4.73 59.46 74.51
N LEU A 88 -4.11 58.36 74.06
CA LEU A 88 -2.70 58.06 74.27
C LEU A 88 -1.82 59.14 73.63
N ARG A 89 -2.09 59.48 72.37
CA ARG A 89 -1.39 60.56 71.65
C ARG A 89 -1.47 61.87 72.41
N GLY A 90 -2.67 62.28 72.83
CA GLY A 90 -2.85 63.52 73.59
C GLY A 90 -2.13 63.53 74.95
N SER A 91 -1.95 62.37 75.57
CA SER A 91 -1.23 62.23 76.84
C SER A 91 0.30 62.31 76.66
N ILE A 92 0.83 61.64 75.64
CA ILE A 92 2.28 61.62 75.36
C ILE A 92 2.76 62.92 74.70
N ALA A 93 1.93 63.57 73.87
CA ALA A 93 2.25 64.87 73.28
C ALA A 93 2.55 65.95 74.33
N LYS A 94 1.89 65.89 75.50
CA LYS A 94 2.17 66.79 76.63
C LYS A 94 3.55 66.60 77.25
N LEU A 95 4.21 65.46 76.98
CA LEU A 95 5.53 65.11 77.50
C LEU A 95 6.68 65.50 76.54
N GLU A 96 6.39 65.91 75.31
CA GLU A 96 7.41 66.21 74.27
C GLU A 96 8.46 67.24 74.72
N SER A 97 8.04 68.25 75.49
CA SER A 97 8.92 69.31 75.99
C SER A 97 9.86 68.87 77.12
N TYR A 98 9.68 67.66 77.67
CA TYR A 98 10.44 67.17 78.83
C TYR A 98 11.65 66.28 78.45
N GLY A 99 11.89 66.03 77.16
CA GLY A 99 13.11 65.36 76.69
C GLY A 99 12.97 64.63 75.35
N ALA A 100 14.11 64.39 74.70
CA ALA A 100 14.16 63.76 73.36
C ALA A 100 13.50 62.37 73.30
N ALA A 101 13.66 61.55 74.34
CA ALA A 101 13.04 60.22 74.41
C ALA A 101 11.50 60.27 74.36
N TYR A 102 10.88 61.31 74.92
CA TYR A 102 9.43 61.50 74.86
C TYR A 102 8.96 62.00 73.50
N SER A 103 9.77 62.84 72.83
CA SER A 103 9.50 63.29 71.46
C SER A 103 9.56 62.14 70.46
N GLU A 104 10.56 61.26 70.56
CA GLU A 104 10.65 60.06 69.70
C GLU A 104 9.46 59.12 69.93
N LEU A 105 9.03 58.93 71.19
CA LEU A 105 7.86 58.11 71.52
C LEU A 105 6.56 58.72 70.95
N SER A 106 6.40 60.05 71.04
CA SER A 106 5.25 60.77 70.48
C SER A 106 5.16 60.61 68.96
N GLN A 107 6.29 60.75 68.24
CA GLN A 107 6.34 60.52 66.80
C GLN A 107 5.94 59.09 66.41
N ARG A 108 6.41 58.08 67.18
CA ARG A 108 6.01 56.69 66.96
C ARG A 108 4.51 56.47 67.15
N ILE A 109 3.92 57.06 68.19
CA ILE A 109 2.47 56.98 68.44
C ILE A 109 1.68 57.68 67.34
N GLN A 110 2.14 58.83 66.85
CA GLN A 110 1.51 59.53 65.73
C GLN A 110 1.56 58.69 64.44
N SER A 111 2.67 57.98 64.17
CA SER A 111 2.75 57.08 63.02
C SER A 111 1.75 55.93 63.11
N VAL A 112 1.62 55.29 64.27
CA VAL A 112 0.63 54.22 64.49
C VAL A 112 -0.79 54.76 64.37
N PHE A 113 -1.03 56.00 64.80
CA PHE A 113 -2.34 56.64 64.65
C PHE A 113 -2.74 56.81 63.20
N LEU A 114 -1.85 57.30 62.36
CA LEU A 114 -2.13 57.45 60.93
C LEU A 114 -2.39 56.08 60.27
N GLU A 115 -1.60 55.07 60.61
CA GLU A 115 -1.80 53.70 60.09
C GLU A 115 -3.17 53.12 60.49
N ILE A 116 -3.61 53.35 61.74
CA ILE A 116 -4.93 52.91 62.19
C ILE A 116 -6.05 53.66 61.47
N ASP A 117 -5.92 54.98 61.26
CA ASP A 117 -6.88 55.76 60.47
C ASP A 117 -6.99 55.23 59.03
N ASP A 118 -5.86 54.89 58.40
CA ASP A 118 -5.82 54.33 57.05
C ASP A 118 -6.49 52.94 56.99
N ILE A 119 -6.23 52.07 57.98
CA ILE A 119 -6.87 50.75 58.09
C ILE A 119 -8.39 50.88 58.28
N VAL A 120 -8.87 51.84 59.08
CA VAL A 120 -10.32 52.10 59.24
C VAL A 120 -10.94 52.47 57.89
N ALA A 121 -10.32 53.40 57.16
CA ALA A 121 -10.79 53.81 55.84
C ALA A 121 -10.75 52.66 54.81
N GLU A 122 -9.74 51.79 54.88
CA GLU A 122 -9.65 50.60 54.02
C GLU A 122 -10.77 49.59 54.33
N ILE A 123 -11.06 49.33 55.61
CA ILE A 123 -12.18 48.46 56.02
C ILE A 123 -13.52 49.02 55.53
N GLU A 124 -13.75 50.33 55.68
CA GLU A 124 -14.96 50.98 55.15
C GLU A 124 -15.05 50.83 53.63
N SER A 125 -13.94 51.07 52.92
CA SER A 125 -13.90 50.90 51.46
C SER A 125 -14.17 49.46 51.03
N LEU A 126 -13.71 48.46 51.78
CA LEU A 126 -13.96 47.06 51.49
C LEU A 126 -15.42 46.69 51.76
N GLN A 127 -16.01 47.17 52.85
CA GLN A 127 -17.45 46.97 53.14
C GLN A 127 -18.34 47.51 52.02
N ASP A 128 -18.06 48.71 51.52
CA ASP A 128 -18.84 49.33 50.45
C ASP A 128 -18.75 48.56 49.11
N LYS A 129 -17.65 47.83 48.89
CA LYS A 129 -17.44 47.01 47.69
C LYS A 129 -18.12 45.65 47.76
N VAL A 130 -18.31 45.10 48.96
CA VAL A 130 -18.86 43.76 49.17
C VAL A 130 -20.39 43.83 49.09
N VAL A 131 -20.94 43.51 47.90
CA VAL A 131 -22.39 43.54 47.64
C VAL A 131 -22.93 42.11 47.46
N PRO A 132 -23.91 41.67 48.26
CA PRO A 132 -24.57 40.38 48.04
C PRO A 132 -25.26 40.34 46.67
N ASN A 133 -24.84 39.41 45.81
CA ASN A 133 -25.44 39.20 44.50
C ASN A 133 -25.77 37.71 44.27
N PRO A 134 -26.95 37.24 44.75
CA PRO A 134 -27.35 35.85 44.62
C PRO A 134 -27.47 35.37 43.17
N GLY A 135 -27.88 36.25 42.25
CA GLY A 135 -28.01 35.90 40.83
C GLY A 135 -26.66 35.64 40.16
N LEU A 136 -25.66 36.47 40.46
CA LEU A 136 -24.30 36.25 39.96
C LEU A 136 -23.68 34.99 40.58
N LEU A 137 -23.93 34.72 41.87
CA LEU A 137 -23.46 33.50 42.53
C LEU A 137 -24.03 32.25 41.84
N GLU A 138 -25.32 32.25 41.51
CA GLU A 138 -25.96 31.14 40.80
C GLU A 138 -25.37 30.96 39.39
N GLU A 139 -25.17 32.05 38.63
CA GLU A 139 -24.54 32.01 37.29
C GLU A 139 -23.11 31.46 37.34
N VAL A 140 -22.29 31.93 38.30
CA VAL A 140 -20.91 31.45 38.48
C VAL A 140 -20.89 29.98 38.87
N ASN A 141 -21.78 29.56 39.77
CA ASN A 141 -21.91 28.16 40.18
C ASN A 141 -22.34 27.24 39.02
N GLU A 142 -23.29 27.66 38.19
CA GLU A 142 -23.68 26.92 36.98
C GLU A 142 -22.51 26.75 36.01
N LYS A 143 -21.72 27.81 35.78
CA LYS A 143 -20.51 27.76 34.94
C LYS A 143 -19.45 26.82 35.52
N LEU A 144 -19.19 26.88 36.83
CA LEU A 144 -18.26 25.97 37.51
C LEU A 144 -18.71 24.52 37.40
N GLN A 145 -20.00 24.24 37.64
CA GLN A 145 -20.55 22.89 37.50
C GLN A 145 -20.40 22.36 36.08
N LEU A 146 -20.66 23.20 35.06
CA LEU A 146 -20.42 22.84 33.66
C LEU A 146 -18.95 22.47 33.44
N LEU A 147 -18.00 23.32 33.84
CA LEU A 147 -16.57 23.06 33.66
C LEU A 147 -16.11 21.77 34.36
N TYR A 148 -16.49 21.55 35.62
CA TYR A 148 -16.14 20.32 36.33
C TYR A 148 -16.81 19.08 35.73
N SER A 149 -18.03 19.21 35.22
CA SER A 149 -18.72 18.10 34.55
C SER A 149 -17.99 17.68 33.27
N LEU A 150 -17.49 18.66 32.49
CA LEU A 150 -16.68 18.42 31.30
C LEU A 150 -15.34 17.81 31.65
N GLN A 151 -14.63 18.35 32.65
CA GLN A 151 -13.37 17.78 33.15
C GLN A 151 -13.54 16.33 33.58
N LYS A 152 -14.60 16.02 34.33
CA LYS A 152 -14.91 14.65 34.76
C LYS A 152 -15.25 13.73 33.60
N LYS A 153 -16.05 14.20 32.64
CA LYS A 153 -16.44 13.42 31.45
C LYS A 153 -15.24 13.07 30.58
N HIS A 154 -14.33 14.02 30.40
CA HIS A 154 -13.10 13.86 29.62
C HIS A 154 -11.93 13.31 30.44
N SER A 155 -12.11 13.09 31.75
CA SER A 155 -11.09 12.56 32.67
C SER A 155 -9.82 13.41 32.72
N VAL A 156 -9.98 14.73 32.75
CA VAL A 156 -8.89 15.72 32.77
C VAL A 156 -9.00 16.60 34.00
N SER A 157 -7.89 17.28 34.34
CA SER A 157 -7.80 18.12 35.55
C SER A 157 -7.73 19.62 35.27
N SER A 158 -7.63 20.04 34.01
CA SER A 158 -7.46 21.44 33.64
C SER A 158 -8.29 21.83 32.41
N VAL A 159 -8.56 23.13 32.26
CA VAL A 159 -9.24 23.68 31.07
C VAL A 159 -8.32 23.60 29.85
N GLU A 160 -7.01 23.71 30.04
CA GLU A 160 -5.99 23.56 29.00
C GLU A 160 -6.01 22.16 28.38
N GLU A 161 -6.21 21.12 29.20
CA GLU A 161 -6.39 19.75 28.71
C GLU A 161 -7.70 19.59 27.90
N LEU A 162 -8.79 20.23 28.33
CA LEU A 162 -10.04 20.25 27.55
C LEU A 162 -9.86 20.94 26.19
N LEU A 163 -9.10 22.03 26.14
CA LEU A 163 -8.78 22.74 24.89
C LEU A 163 -7.96 21.86 23.94
N LYS A 164 -6.97 21.12 24.45
CA LYS A 164 -6.22 20.15 23.64
C LYS A 164 -7.12 19.05 23.08
N ILE A 165 -8.01 18.50 23.89
CA ILE A 165 -8.97 17.48 23.44
C ILE A 165 -9.89 18.05 22.34
N LYS A 166 -10.33 19.31 22.48
CA LYS A 166 -11.13 20.00 21.45
C LYS A 166 -10.37 20.09 20.13
N GLU A 167 -9.09 20.50 20.15
CA GLU A 167 -8.24 20.57 18.96
C GLU A 167 -8.01 19.18 18.33
N GLU A 168 -7.79 18.15 19.15
CA GLU A 168 -7.64 16.76 18.67
C GLU A 168 -8.92 16.24 18.00
N LEU A 169 -10.09 16.53 18.58
CA LEU A 169 -11.38 16.15 18.01
C LEU A 169 -11.65 16.90 16.70
N GLU A 170 -11.36 18.20 16.65
CA GLU A 170 -11.47 19.01 15.43
C GLU A 170 -10.61 18.43 14.30
N ALA A 171 -9.34 18.12 14.58
CA ALA A 171 -8.43 17.52 13.62
C ALA A 171 -8.93 16.16 13.09
N LYS A 172 -9.49 15.32 13.96
CA LYS A 172 -10.09 14.04 13.56
C LYS A 172 -11.30 14.23 12.64
N ILE A 173 -12.18 15.19 12.95
CA ILE A 173 -13.35 15.50 12.13
C ILE A 173 -12.92 15.98 10.74
N THR A 174 -11.98 16.94 10.67
CA THR A 174 -11.46 17.44 9.40
C THR A 174 -10.72 16.37 8.59
N GLN A 175 -10.04 15.42 9.27
CA GLN A 175 -9.39 14.31 8.60
C GLN A 175 -10.41 13.42 7.86
N THR A 176 -11.56 13.16 8.46
CA THR A 176 -12.65 12.38 7.83
C THR A 176 -13.19 13.05 6.58
N GLU A 177 -13.38 14.37 6.60
CA GLU A 177 -13.83 15.13 5.42
C GLU A 177 -12.80 15.07 4.27
N ASN A 178 -11.50 15.14 4.58
CA ASN A 178 -10.45 14.99 3.59
C ASN A 178 -10.39 13.58 2.98
N LEU A 179 -10.70 12.54 3.76
CA LEU A 179 -10.75 11.16 3.26
C LEU A 179 -11.79 10.99 2.16
N GLU A 180 -12.97 11.60 2.28
CA GLU A 180 -14.01 11.51 1.26
C GLU A 180 -13.60 12.14 -0.08
N ALA A 181 -12.90 13.29 -0.01
CA ALA A 181 -12.32 13.93 -1.18
C ALA A 181 -11.22 13.06 -1.83
N ASP A 182 -10.34 12.49 -1.03
CA ASP A 182 -9.27 11.59 -1.50
C ASP A 182 -9.82 10.32 -2.14
N ILE A 183 -10.86 9.72 -1.55
CA ILE A 183 -11.57 8.56 -2.10
C ILE A 183 -12.14 8.91 -3.48
N THR A 184 -12.82 10.04 -3.60
CA THR A 184 -13.41 10.49 -4.88
C THR A 184 -12.34 10.66 -5.96
N VAL A 185 -11.17 11.22 -5.61
CA VAL A 185 -10.04 11.36 -6.55
C VAL A 185 -9.49 9.99 -6.95
N GLN A 186 -9.29 9.07 -6.01
CA GLN A 186 -8.78 7.72 -6.31
C GLN A 186 -9.78 6.88 -7.12
N GLN A 187 -11.08 6.99 -6.85
CA GLN A 187 -12.13 6.34 -7.65
C GLN A 187 -12.08 6.78 -9.11
N LYS A 188 -12.04 8.10 -9.36
CA LYS A 188 -11.93 8.63 -10.73
C LYS A 188 -10.66 8.16 -11.44
N LEU A 189 -9.53 8.09 -10.72
CA LEU A 189 -8.28 7.56 -11.28
C LEU A 189 -8.41 6.08 -11.65
N LEU A 190 -9.01 5.28 -10.77
CA LEU A 190 -9.24 3.86 -10.99
C LEU A 190 -10.14 3.63 -12.22
N GLU A 191 -11.29 4.30 -12.28
CA GLU A 191 -12.25 4.22 -13.39
C GLU A 191 -11.62 4.60 -14.74
N ASN A 192 -10.84 5.69 -14.77
CA ASN A 192 -10.18 6.12 -16.00
C ASN A 192 -9.13 5.10 -16.45
N THR A 193 -8.31 4.61 -15.51
CA THR A 193 -7.28 3.60 -15.80
C THR A 193 -7.92 2.28 -16.25
N GLU A 194 -9.02 1.87 -15.63
CA GLU A 194 -9.80 0.69 -15.99
C GLU A 194 -10.37 0.81 -17.41
N ARG A 195 -10.95 1.96 -17.76
CA ARG A 195 -11.46 2.21 -19.11
C ARG A 195 -10.37 2.11 -20.18
N GLU A 196 -9.17 2.65 -19.91
CA GLU A 196 -8.02 2.52 -20.81
C GLU A 196 -7.57 1.07 -20.95
N LEU A 197 -7.43 0.35 -19.83
CA LEU A 197 -7.04 -1.06 -19.81
C LEU A 197 -8.05 -1.95 -20.52
N GLU A 198 -9.34 -1.70 -20.36
CA GLU A 198 -10.42 -2.42 -21.05
C GLU A 198 -10.35 -2.17 -22.55
N GLY A 199 -10.14 -0.92 -22.98
CA GLY A 199 -9.93 -0.57 -24.39
C GLY A 199 -8.73 -1.31 -25.01
N HIS A 200 -7.60 -1.35 -24.31
CA HIS A 200 -6.42 -2.10 -24.77
C HIS A 200 -6.64 -3.62 -24.76
N SER A 201 -7.29 -4.16 -23.72
CA SER A 201 -7.58 -5.59 -23.60
C SER A 201 -8.50 -6.06 -24.72
N LYS A 202 -9.53 -5.27 -25.05
CA LYS A 202 -10.43 -5.56 -26.17
C LYS A 202 -9.71 -5.56 -27.52
N GLN A 203 -8.88 -4.54 -27.79
CA GLN A 203 -8.08 -4.49 -29.03
C GLN A 203 -7.14 -5.71 -29.15
N LEU A 204 -6.56 -6.15 -28.03
CA LEU A 204 -5.69 -7.31 -27.99
C LEU A 204 -6.47 -8.61 -28.26
N ASN A 205 -7.63 -8.77 -27.62
CA ASN A 205 -8.54 -9.91 -27.84
C ASN A 205 -8.97 -10.00 -29.31
N GLU A 206 -9.43 -8.90 -29.90
CA GLU A 206 -9.86 -8.84 -31.30
C GLU A 206 -8.73 -9.26 -32.25
N ARG A 207 -7.52 -8.73 -32.07
CA ARG A 207 -6.35 -9.08 -32.90
C ARG A 207 -5.95 -10.54 -32.75
N ARG A 208 -6.00 -11.09 -31.53
CA ARG A 208 -5.69 -12.50 -31.29
C ARG A 208 -6.73 -13.40 -31.95
N ASN A 209 -8.02 -13.10 -31.78
CA ASN A 209 -9.11 -13.85 -32.41
C ASN A 209 -9.00 -13.87 -33.95
N LEU A 210 -8.51 -12.80 -34.57
CA LEU A 210 -8.27 -12.76 -36.02
C LEU A 210 -7.13 -13.70 -36.47
N ILE A 211 -6.10 -13.89 -35.65
CA ILE A 211 -4.91 -14.71 -36.00
C ILE A 211 -5.11 -16.19 -35.65
N VAL A 212 -5.95 -16.50 -34.66
CA VAL A 212 -6.19 -17.89 -34.20
C VAL A 212 -6.53 -18.87 -35.34
N PRO A 213 -7.44 -18.56 -36.28
CA PRO A 213 -7.73 -19.44 -37.41
C PRO A 213 -6.52 -19.67 -38.32
N GLU A 214 -5.76 -18.62 -38.64
CA GLU A 214 -4.57 -18.70 -39.49
C GLU A 214 -3.47 -19.55 -38.82
N LEU A 215 -3.24 -19.35 -37.52
CA LEU A 215 -2.29 -20.15 -36.75
C LEU A 215 -2.70 -21.62 -36.72
N LYS A 216 -3.99 -21.89 -36.48
CA LYS A 216 -4.54 -23.25 -36.47
C LYS A 216 -4.30 -23.95 -37.81
N GLU A 217 -4.66 -23.30 -38.92
CA GLU A 217 -4.49 -23.87 -40.27
C GLU A 217 -3.01 -24.14 -40.58
N LYS A 218 -2.11 -23.20 -40.24
CA LYS A 218 -0.66 -23.37 -40.40
C LYS A 218 -0.12 -24.57 -39.63
N LEU A 219 -0.54 -24.73 -38.37
CA LEU A 219 -0.12 -25.85 -37.52
C LEU A 219 -0.63 -27.19 -38.07
N GLU A 220 -1.92 -27.29 -38.39
CA GLU A 220 -2.54 -28.52 -38.90
C GLU A 220 -1.98 -28.94 -40.26
N THR A 221 -1.76 -27.97 -41.17
CA THR A 221 -1.17 -28.24 -42.49
C THR A 221 0.26 -28.75 -42.37
N ALA A 222 1.09 -28.12 -41.53
CA ALA A 222 2.47 -28.53 -41.33
C ALA A 222 2.59 -29.90 -40.63
N LEU A 223 1.66 -30.24 -39.74
CA LEU A 223 1.60 -31.56 -39.10
C LEU A 223 1.13 -32.67 -40.03
N LYS A 224 0.23 -32.36 -40.98
CA LYS A 224 -0.16 -33.29 -42.03
C LYS A 224 1.06 -33.74 -42.84
N ASP A 225 1.98 -32.82 -43.13
CA ASP A 225 3.25 -33.13 -43.79
C ASP A 225 4.15 -34.04 -42.95
N LEU A 226 4.07 -33.96 -41.61
CA LEU A 226 4.82 -34.81 -40.69
C LEU A 226 4.09 -36.10 -40.29
N GLY A 227 3.16 -36.58 -41.13
CA GLY A 227 2.49 -37.86 -40.94
C GLY A 227 1.37 -37.84 -39.90
N MET A 228 0.84 -36.66 -39.56
CA MET A 228 -0.28 -36.50 -38.63
C MET A 228 -1.49 -35.86 -39.33
N PRO A 229 -2.11 -36.54 -40.32
CA PRO A 229 -3.16 -35.96 -41.15
C PRO A 229 -4.48 -35.68 -40.42
N ASN A 230 -4.67 -36.28 -39.24
CA ASN A 230 -5.86 -36.10 -38.41
C ASN A 230 -5.60 -35.22 -37.18
N ALA A 231 -4.40 -34.62 -37.07
CA ALA A 231 -4.08 -33.68 -36.01
C ALA A 231 -5.01 -32.48 -36.07
N SER A 232 -5.59 -32.10 -34.92
CA SER A 232 -6.36 -30.88 -34.82
C SER A 232 -6.11 -30.11 -33.53
N PHE A 233 -6.20 -28.78 -33.61
CA PHE A 233 -6.07 -27.88 -32.48
C PHE A 233 -7.40 -27.19 -32.16
N LYS A 234 -7.66 -27.08 -30.85
CA LYS A 234 -8.66 -26.18 -30.30
C LYS A 234 -7.92 -25.06 -29.59
N ILE A 235 -7.89 -23.91 -30.25
CA ILE A 235 -7.26 -22.69 -29.76
C ILE A 235 -8.41 -21.72 -29.48
N ALA A 236 -8.60 -21.36 -28.22
CA ALA A 236 -9.65 -20.45 -27.79
C ALA A 236 -9.09 -19.41 -26.82
N LEU A 237 -9.74 -18.25 -26.78
CA LEU A 237 -9.42 -17.17 -25.86
C LEU A 237 -10.65 -16.99 -24.96
N GLU A 238 -10.49 -17.25 -23.67
CA GLU A 238 -11.54 -17.01 -22.68
C GLU A 238 -11.26 -15.71 -21.94
N GLU A 239 -12.29 -14.89 -21.75
CA GLU A 239 -12.15 -13.64 -21.02
C GLU A 239 -12.06 -13.91 -19.51
N VAL A 240 -11.06 -13.34 -18.85
CA VAL A 240 -10.89 -13.36 -17.39
C VAL A 240 -11.33 -12.03 -16.77
N ILE A 241 -11.78 -12.09 -15.52
CA ILE A 241 -12.30 -10.92 -14.80
C ILE A 241 -11.18 -9.91 -14.51
N GLU A 242 -10.02 -10.38 -14.08
CA GLU A 242 -8.91 -9.51 -13.68
C GLU A 242 -7.97 -9.20 -14.85
N PHE A 243 -7.50 -7.94 -14.89
CA PHE A 243 -6.44 -7.56 -15.82
C PHE A 243 -5.13 -8.27 -15.48
N THR A 244 -4.53 -8.92 -16.47
CA THR A 244 -3.20 -9.53 -16.34
C THR A 244 -2.16 -8.76 -17.17
N ASN A 245 -0.89 -9.10 -17.00
CA ASN A 245 0.20 -8.57 -17.84
C ASN A 245 0.00 -8.84 -19.34
N THR A 246 -0.83 -9.84 -19.69
CA THR A 246 -1.11 -10.25 -21.07
C THR A 246 -2.52 -9.87 -21.53
N GLY A 247 -3.21 -8.98 -20.82
CA GLY A 247 -4.60 -8.56 -21.09
C GLY A 247 -5.62 -9.38 -20.29
N LYS A 248 -6.87 -9.41 -20.77
CA LYS A 248 -7.97 -10.17 -20.15
C LYS A 248 -8.26 -11.49 -20.87
N ASP A 249 -7.32 -12.02 -21.66
CA ASP A 249 -7.51 -13.30 -22.34
C ASP A 249 -6.69 -14.40 -21.67
N GLN A 250 -7.35 -15.51 -21.39
CA GLN A 250 -6.73 -16.78 -21.11
C GLN A 250 -6.71 -17.63 -22.38
N LEU A 251 -5.51 -17.99 -22.86
CA LEU A 251 -5.33 -18.86 -24.01
C LEU A 251 -5.55 -20.33 -23.61
N ILE A 252 -6.59 -20.93 -24.19
CA ILE A 252 -6.79 -22.38 -24.20
C ILE A 252 -6.12 -22.93 -25.45
N PHE A 253 -5.15 -23.82 -25.26
CA PHE A 253 -4.41 -24.46 -26.33
C PHE A 253 -4.46 -25.97 -26.17
N GLU A 254 -5.44 -26.59 -26.83
CA GLU A 254 -5.71 -28.02 -26.76
C GLU A 254 -5.46 -28.71 -28.10
N PHE A 255 -5.13 -29.99 -28.04
CA PHE A 255 -4.72 -30.81 -29.18
C PHE A 255 -5.44 -32.16 -29.16
N SER A 256 -5.73 -32.68 -30.36
CA SER A 256 -6.19 -34.04 -30.60
C SER A 256 -5.41 -34.66 -31.76
N ALA A 257 -4.83 -35.85 -31.55
CA ALA A 257 -4.03 -36.54 -32.56
C ALA A 257 -4.89 -37.26 -33.61
N ASN A 258 -6.12 -37.62 -33.25
CA ASN A 258 -6.97 -38.54 -34.01
C ASN A 258 -8.34 -37.92 -34.30
N ARG A 259 -8.91 -38.26 -35.46
CA ARG A 259 -10.23 -37.77 -35.86
C ARG A 259 -11.30 -38.26 -34.88
N GLY A 260 -11.97 -37.34 -34.20
CA GLY A 260 -13.01 -37.64 -33.20
C GLY A 260 -12.46 -37.99 -31.80
N GLY A 261 -11.17 -37.82 -31.55
CA GLY A 261 -10.58 -37.94 -30.22
C GLY A 261 -10.77 -36.68 -29.37
N ASP A 262 -10.67 -36.82 -28.05
CA ASP A 262 -10.83 -35.73 -27.09
C ASP A 262 -9.75 -34.66 -27.23
N TYR A 263 -10.13 -33.40 -27.04
CA TYR A 263 -9.18 -32.30 -26.90
C TYR A 263 -8.63 -32.23 -25.48
N GLY A 264 -7.35 -31.90 -25.37
CA GLY A 264 -6.65 -31.82 -24.10
C GLY A 264 -5.24 -31.29 -24.28
N SER A 265 -4.47 -31.26 -23.20
CA SER A 265 -3.11 -30.73 -23.25
C SER A 265 -2.21 -31.58 -24.15
N LEU A 266 -1.23 -30.92 -24.79
CA LEU A 266 -0.26 -31.57 -25.69
C LEU A 266 0.39 -32.81 -25.07
N LYS A 267 0.81 -32.72 -23.80
CA LYS A 267 1.47 -33.81 -23.08
C LYS A 267 0.56 -35.02 -22.83
N LYS A 268 -0.76 -34.80 -22.72
CA LYS A 268 -1.74 -35.86 -22.44
C LYS A 268 -2.17 -36.57 -23.73
N ASN A 269 -2.25 -35.83 -24.84
CA ASN A 269 -2.89 -36.30 -26.07
C ASN A 269 -1.92 -36.59 -27.23
N ALA A 270 -0.62 -36.41 -27.04
CA ALA A 270 0.41 -36.80 -28.00
C ALA A 270 1.37 -37.84 -27.40
N SER A 271 1.76 -38.84 -28.19
CA SER A 271 2.88 -39.73 -27.85
C SER A 271 4.21 -38.96 -27.84
N GLY A 272 5.27 -39.52 -27.25
CA GLY A 272 6.58 -38.85 -27.17
C GLY A 272 7.16 -38.44 -28.54
N GLY A 273 7.00 -39.28 -29.56
CA GLY A 273 7.41 -38.97 -30.94
C GLY A 273 6.53 -37.92 -31.60
N GLU A 274 5.21 -37.97 -31.39
CA GLU A 274 4.28 -36.94 -31.90
C GLU A 274 4.50 -35.58 -31.25
N LEU A 275 4.74 -35.54 -29.94
CA LEU A 275 5.02 -34.31 -29.21
C LEU A 275 6.27 -33.62 -29.76
N SER A 276 7.32 -34.38 -30.06
CA SER A 276 8.56 -33.85 -30.66
C SER A 276 8.32 -33.23 -32.03
N ARG A 277 7.49 -33.87 -32.87
CA ARG A 277 7.07 -33.32 -34.18
C ARG A 277 6.22 -32.06 -34.04
N ILE A 278 5.28 -32.05 -33.10
CA ILE A 278 4.46 -30.85 -32.80
C ILE A 278 5.37 -29.71 -32.35
N MET A 279 6.33 -29.96 -31.47
CA MET A 279 7.27 -28.94 -31.01
C MET A 279 8.18 -28.42 -32.13
N LEU A 280 8.66 -29.29 -33.04
CA LEU A 280 9.40 -28.86 -34.22
C LEU A 280 8.57 -27.88 -35.07
N ILE A 281 7.30 -28.19 -35.35
CA ILE A 281 6.42 -27.29 -36.11
C ILE A 281 6.23 -25.97 -35.38
N ILE A 282 5.84 -26.01 -34.10
CA ILE A 282 5.63 -24.80 -33.29
C ILE A 282 6.90 -23.94 -33.28
N LYS A 283 8.08 -24.53 -33.04
CA LYS A 283 9.35 -23.81 -33.04
C LYS A 283 9.72 -23.29 -34.43
N SER A 284 9.44 -24.02 -35.50
CA SER A 284 9.69 -23.57 -36.88
C SER A 284 8.82 -22.38 -37.29
N ILE A 285 7.60 -22.28 -36.74
CA ILE A 285 6.71 -21.13 -36.94
C ILE A 285 7.20 -19.96 -36.08
N LEU A 286 7.45 -20.18 -34.79
CA LEU A 286 7.94 -19.16 -33.86
C LEU A 286 9.28 -18.54 -34.31
N ALA A 287 10.18 -19.35 -34.87
CA ALA A 287 11.43 -18.93 -35.48
C ALA A 287 11.32 -17.81 -36.53
N GLN A 288 10.13 -17.60 -37.09
CA GLN A 288 9.88 -16.54 -38.07
C GLN A 288 9.59 -15.19 -37.40
N TYR A 289 9.17 -15.21 -36.13
CA TYR A 289 8.72 -14.05 -35.37
C TYR A 289 9.66 -13.69 -34.21
N GLU A 290 10.41 -14.66 -33.70
CA GLU A 290 11.42 -14.47 -32.67
C GLU A 290 12.82 -14.80 -33.19
N GLN A 291 13.81 -13.97 -32.82
CA GLN A 291 15.22 -14.29 -33.03
C GLN A 291 15.65 -15.35 -32.02
N LEU A 292 15.50 -16.62 -32.39
CA LEU A 292 16.07 -17.75 -31.67
C LEU A 292 17.46 -18.01 -32.27
N PRO A 293 18.57 -17.64 -31.61
CA PRO A 293 19.91 -17.75 -32.22
C PRO A 293 20.35 -19.20 -32.43
N THR A 294 19.97 -20.10 -31.52
CA THR A 294 20.34 -21.53 -31.57
C THR A 294 19.21 -22.40 -31.04
N ILE A 295 18.99 -23.55 -31.67
CA ILE A 295 18.08 -24.60 -31.20
C ILE A 295 18.76 -25.97 -31.30
N MET A 296 18.48 -26.85 -30.33
CA MET A 296 19.00 -28.22 -30.32
C MET A 296 17.83 -29.20 -30.24
N PHE A 297 17.86 -30.19 -31.12
CA PHE A 297 16.91 -31.27 -31.18
C PHE A 297 17.62 -32.60 -30.90
N ASP A 298 17.08 -33.35 -29.94
CA ASP A 298 17.61 -34.65 -29.54
C ASP A 298 16.56 -35.73 -29.82
N GLU A 299 16.91 -36.72 -30.62
CA GLU A 299 16.08 -37.88 -30.99
C GLU A 299 14.63 -37.54 -31.42
N ILE A 300 14.41 -36.35 -31.98
CA ILE A 300 13.09 -35.90 -32.43
C ILE A 300 12.56 -36.74 -33.61
N ASP A 301 13.44 -37.54 -34.20
CA ASP A 301 13.24 -38.48 -35.29
C ASP A 301 12.82 -39.88 -34.81
N THR A 302 12.57 -40.05 -33.51
CA THR A 302 12.08 -41.31 -32.94
C THR A 302 10.69 -41.65 -33.49
N GLY A 303 10.54 -42.87 -34.01
CA GLY A 303 9.25 -43.37 -34.52
C GLY A 303 8.82 -42.77 -35.86
N VAL A 304 9.76 -42.20 -36.64
CA VAL A 304 9.53 -41.80 -38.03
C VAL A 304 10.49 -42.50 -38.98
N SER A 305 10.05 -42.72 -40.22
CA SER A 305 10.89 -43.26 -41.28
C SER A 305 10.43 -42.75 -42.65
N GLY A 306 11.27 -42.94 -43.68
CA GLY A 306 10.91 -42.64 -45.06
C GLY A 306 10.68 -41.16 -45.31
N GLU A 307 9.56 -40.84 -45.97
CA GLU A 307 9.24 -39.48 -46.42
C GLU A 307 9.10 -38.48 -45.27
N ILE A 308 8.60 -38.93 -44.11
CA ILE A 308 8.43 -38.06 -42.94
C ILE A 308 9.78 -37.55 -42.44
N SER A 309 10.80 -38.42 -42.39
CA SER A 309 12.17 -38.06 -41.97
C SER A 309 12.81 -37.06 -42.93
N ASN A 310 12.55 -37.20 -44.24
CA ASN A 310 13.01 -36.22 -45.25
C ASN A 310 12.34 -34.85 -45.04
N LYS A 311 11.03 -34.80 -44.85
CA LYS A 311 10.28 -33.54 -44.60
C LYS A 311 10.76 -32.86 -43.32
N MET A 312 11.04 -33.65 -42.29
CA MET A 312 11.55 -33.17 -41.02
C MET A 312 12.95 -32.55 -41.13
N GLY A 313 13.86 -33.22 -41.85
CA GLY A 313 15.17 -32.65 -42.19
C GLY A 313 15.05 -31.36 -43.01
N ALA A 314 14.12 -31.31 -43.97
CA ALA A 314 13.86 -30.11 -44.77
C ALA A 314 13.35 -28.93 -43.92
N ILE A 315 12.50 -29.18 -42.91
CA ILE A 315 12.05 -28.14 -41.97
C ILE A 315 13.25 -27.60 -41.17
N MET A 316 14.11 -28.48 -40.65
CA MET A 316 15.31 -28.06 -39.90
C MET A 316 16.28 -27.27 -40.78
N GLN A 317 16.49 -27.69 -42.03
CA GLN A 317 17.31 -26.96 -43.00
C GLN A 317 16.71 -25.58 -43.32
N LYS A 318 15.38 -25.48 -43.46
CA LYS A 318 14.72 -24.17 -43.63
C LYS A 318 14.91 -23.28 -42.41
N MET A 319 14.88 -23.85 -41.21
CA MET A 319 15.19 -23.12 -39.98
C MET A 319 16.66 -22.67 -39.95
N SER A 320 17.60 -23.50 -40.43
CA SER A 320 19.04 -23.19 -40.39
C SER A 320 19.43 -21.93 -41.16
N ALA A 321 18.61 -21.53 -42.14
CA ALA A 321 18.78 -20.27 -42.87
C ALA A 321 18.71 -19.01 -41.98
N LYS A 322 18.10 -19.09 -40.80
CA LYS A 322 17.92 -17.95 -39.87
C LYS A 322 18.51 -18.18 -38.47
N MET A 323 18.90 -19.41 -38.14
CA MET A 323 19.41 -19.77 -36.82
C MET A 323 20.34 -20.97 -36.88
N GLN A 324 21.12 -21.21 -35.82
CA GLN A 324 21.89 -22.43 -35.72
C GLN A 324 21.02 -23.60 -35.23
N VAL A 325 20.92 -24.67 -36.01
CA VAL A 325 20.17 -25.87 -35.66
C VAL A 325 21.13 -27.02 -35.40
N PHE A 326 21.11 -27.57 -34.18
CA PHE A 326 21.76 -28.83 -33.84
C PHE A 326 20.71 -29.94 -33.86
N SER A 327 21.01 -31.05 -34.55
CA SER A 327 20.18 -32.26 -34.51
C SER A 327 21.05 -33.45 -34.20
N ILE A 328 20.69 -34.18 -33.14
CA ILE A 328 21.25 -35.50 -32.81
C ILE A 328 20.28 -36.51 -33.41
N THR A 329 20.73 -37.26 -34.43
CA THR A 329 19.87 -38.11 -35.25
C THR A 329 20.61 -39.38 -35.63
N HIS A 330 19.85 -40.48 -35.74
CA HIS A 330 20.31 -41.73 -36.31
C HIS A 330 19.76 -41.96 -37.73
N LEU A 331 18.95 -41.02 -38.25
CA LEU A 331 18.33 -41.13 -39.56
C LEU A 331 19.19 -40.43 -40.64
N PRO A 332 19.63 -41.16 -41.68
CA PRO A 332 20.45 -40.59 -42.75
C PRO A 332 19.70 -39.48 -43.51
N GLN A 333 18.37 -39.54 -43.58
CA GLN A 333 17.52 -38.52 -44.17
C GLN A 333 17.67 -37.15 -43.48
N VAL A 334 17.79 -37.13 -42.15
CA VAL A 334 17.96 -35.89 -41.39
C VAL A 334 19.42 -35.44 -41.42
N ALA A 335 20.36 -36.37 -41.19
CA ALA A 335 21.80 -36.08 -41.20
C ALA A 335 22.29 -35.52 -42.55
N SER A 336 21.73 -36.00 -43.66
CA SER A 336 22.08 -35.52 -45.00
C SER A 336 21.75 -34.04 -45.24
N LYS A 337 20.77 -33.47 -44.51
CA LYS A 337 20.36 -32.07 -44.66
C LYS A 337 21.19 -31.07 -43.85
N GLY A 338 22.07 -31.55 -42.97
CA GLY A 338 22.95 -30.68 -42.19
C GLY A 338 24.04 -30.02 -43.05
N ASP A 339 24.34 -28.75 -42.78
CA ASP A 339 25.48 -28.03 -43.41
C ASP A 339 26.83 -28.60 -42.92
N HIS A 340 26.84 -29.10 -41.69
CA HIS A 340 27.97 -29.79 -41.07
C HIS A 340 27.50 -31.09 -40.44
N HIS A 341 28.32 -32.15 -40.57
CA HIS A 341 28.02 -33.47 -40.02
C HIS A 341 29.16 -33.87 -39.07
N TYR A 342 28.80 -34.22 -37.84
CA TYR A 342 29.74 -34.71 -36.83
C TYR A 342 29.38 -36.16 -36.48
N LYS A 343 30.35 -37.07 -36.56
CA LYS A 343 30.20 -38.46 -36.11
C LYS A 343 30.63 -38.56 -34.66
N VAL A 344 29.75 -39.12 -33.84
CA VAL A 344 30.05 -39.47 -32.44
C VAL A 344 30.34 -40.96 -32.37
N PHE A 345 31.48 -41.35 -31.82
CA PHE A 345 31.90 -42.74 -31.71
C PHE A 345 32.62 -43.01 -30.39
N LYS A 346 32.63 -44.28 -29.98
CA LYS A 346 33.37 -44.74 -28.79
C LYS A 346 34.73 -45.26 -29.21
N GLU A 347 35.77 -44.78 -28.56
CA GLU A 347 37.14 -45.23 -28.69
C GLU A 347 37.52 -45.95 -27.40
N ASP A 348 37.95 -47.20 -27.51
CA ASP A 348 38.42 -48.02 -26.39
C ASP A 348 39.94 -48.19 -26.50
N ASP A 349 40.68 -47.64 -25.54
CA ASP A 349 42.14 -47.76 -25.46
C ASP A 349 42.59 -49.00 -24.66
N GLY A 350 41.65 -49.86 -24.29
CA GLY A 350 41.86 -51.07 -23.48
C GLY A 350 41.84 -50.83 -21.96
N ARG A 351 41.77 -49.56 -21.51
CA ARG A 351 41.63 -49.19 -20.09
C ARG A 351 40.34 -48.43 -19.81
N GLN A 352 39.90 -47.59 -20.74
CA GLN A 352 38.69 -46.81 -20.61
C GLN A 352 38.05 -46.55 -21.97
N THR A 353 36.74 -46.75 -22.07
CA THR A 353 35.97 -46.31 -23.23
C THR A 353 35.72 -44.80 -23.12
N SER A 354 36.16 -44.04 -24.13
CA SER A 354 35.92 -42.60 -24.23
C SER A 354 35.04 -42.27 -25.45
N THR A 355 34.16 -41.28 -25.32
CA THR A 355 33.35 -40.79 -26.45
C THR A 355 34.11 -39.70 -27.18
N ARG A 356 34.29 -39.86 -28.49
CA ARG A 356 34.92 -38.90 -29.40
C ARG A 356 33.90 -38.35 -30.39
N MET A 357 34.19 -37.15 -30.90
CA MET A 357 33.41 -36.52 -31.96
C MET A 357 34.36 -35.96 -33.02
N VAL A 358 34.08 -36.25 -34.28
CA VAL A 358 34.87 -35.77 -35.42
C VAL A 358 33.96 -35.10 -36.45
N LYS A 359 34.41 -33.99 -37.05
CA LYS A 359 33.72 -33.37 -38.18
C LYS A 359 34.06 -34.15 -39.44
N LEU A 360 33.03 -34.58 -40.17
CA LEU A 360 33.19 -35.33 -41.41
C LEU A 360 33.38 -34.37 -42.59
N ASP A 361 34.27 -34.75 -43.52
CA ASP A 361 34.42 -34.08 -44.81
C ASP A 361 33.38 -34.59 -45.83
N ALA A 362 33.45 -34.12 -47.08
CA ALA A 362 32.46 -34.48 -48.10
C ALA A 362 32.44 -36.00 -48.43
N GLU A 363 33.59 -36.65 -48.43
CA GLU A 363 33.69 -38.08 -48.76
C GLU A 363 33.28 -38.93 -47.55
N ASP A 364 33.79 -38.60 -46.38
CA ASP A 364 33.45 -39.24 -45.10
C ASP A 364 31.95 -39.13 -44.80
N ARG A 365 31.30 -38.02 -45.18
CA ARG A 365 29.85 -37.86 -45.06
C ARG A 365 29.08 -38.87 -45.90
N VAL A 366 29.52 -39.16 -47.12
CA VAL A 366 28.85 -40.15 -47.99
C VAL A 366 29.00 -41.54 -47.38
N VAL A 367 30.19 -41.87 -46.90
CA VAL A 367 30.47 -43.16 -46.24
C VAL A 367 29.60 -43.31 -44.99
N GLU A 368 29.53 -42.29 -44.13
CA GLU A 368 28.71 -42.33 -42.92
C GLU A 368 27.22 -42.53 -43.24
N LEU A 369 26.69 -41.78 -44.19
CA LEU A 369 25.29 -41.93 -44.60
C LEU A 369 25.01 -43.31 -45.18
N ALA A 370 25.96 -43.90 -45.91
CA ALA A 370 25.84 -45.27 -46.40
C ALA A 370 25.89 -46.30 -45.26
N GLU A 371 26.74 -46.10 -44.25
CA GLU A 371 26.76 -46.92 -43.03
C GLU A 371 25.44 -46.81 -42.26
N MET A 372 24.87 -45.60 -42.14
CA MET A 372 23.55 -45.37 -41.52
C MET A 372 22.40 -46.04 -42.29
N LEU A 373 22.51 -46.17 -43.63
CA LEU A 373 21.50 -46.81 -44.49
C LEU A 373 21.60 -48.34 -44.54
N GLY A 374 22.82 -48.88 -44.67
CA GLY A 374 23.10 -50.29 -44.97
C GLY A 374 23.75 -51.08 -43.84
N GLY A 375 24.05 -50.43 -42.71
CA GLY A 375 24.87 -51.00 -41.63
C GLY A 375 26.36 -51.08 -42.01
N LYS A 376 27.15 -51.86 -41.27
CA LYS A 376 28.61 -51.95 -41.44
C LYS A 376 29.07 -52.53 -42.80
N ALA A 377 28.16 -53.07 -43.60
CA ALA A 377 28.46 -53.62 -44.92
C ALA A 377 28.19 -52.55 -45.99
N LEU A 378 29.23 -51.82 -46.39
CA LEU A 378 29.17 -50.86 -47.49
C LEU A 378 28.89 -51.60 -48.80
N SER A 379 27.70 -51.36 -49.38
CA SER A 379 27.33 -51.86 -50.71
C SER A 379 27.29 -50.70 -51.71
N ASP A 380 27.53 -50.99 -52.99
CA ASP A 380 27.44 -49.98 -54.06
C ASP A 380 26.06 -49.30 -54.11
N SER A 381 25.00 -50.05 -53.78
CA SER A 381 23.63 -49.54 -53.68
C SER A 381 23.46 -48.54 -52.52
N ALA A 382 24.02 -48.84 -51.34
CA ALA A 382 23.96 -47.92 -50.20
C ALA A 382 24.73 -46.62 -50.46
N MET A 383 25.90 -46.72 -51.13
CA MET A 383 26.69 -45.56 -51.54
C MET A 383 25.96 -44.69 -52.57
N ALA A 384 25.29 -45.30 -53.54
CA ALA A 384 24.49 -44.56 -54.52
C ALA A 384 23.33 -43.81 -53.86
N HIS A 385 22.63 -44.46 -52.91
CA HIS A 385 21.51 -43.86 -52.19
C HIS A 385 21.97 -42.73 -51.25
N ALA A 386 23.11 -42.89 -50.57
CA ALA A 386 23.71 -41.83 -49.75
C ALA A 386 24.05 -40.57 -50.56
N LYS A 387 24.64 -40.74 -51.76
CA LYS A 387 24.90 -39.62 -52.68
C LYS A 387 23.61 -38.93 -53.12
N GLN A 388 22.54 -39.69 -53.33
CA GLN A 388 21.24 -39.12 -53.70
C GLN A 388 20.61 -38.29 -52.56
N LEU A 389 20.83 -38.63 -51.29
CA LEU A 389 20.31 -37.85 -50.15
C LEU A 389 20.99 -36.49 -49.98
N LEU A 390 22.27 -36.41 -50.37
CA LEU A 390 23.09 -35.19 -50.30
C LEU A 390 22.83 -34.22 -51.46
N ASN A 391 22.24 -34.71 -52.56
CA ASN A 391 21.77 -33.90 -53.68
C ASN A 391 20.32 -33.44 -53.45
#